data_AF-A0A8J7HT54-F1
#
_entry.id   AF-A0A8J7HT54-F1
#
_cell.length_a   1.000
_cell.length_b   1.000
_cell.length_c   1.000
_cell.angle_alpha   90.00
_cell.angle_beta   90.00
_cell.angle_gamma   90.00
#
_symmetry.space_group_name_H-M   'P 1'
#
loop_
_entity.id
_entity.type
_entity.pdbx_description
1 polymer ?
#
loop_
_entity_poly.entity_id
_entity_poly.type
_entity_poly.pdbx_seq_one_letter_code
_entity_poly.pdbx_strand_id
1 'polypeptide(L)' 'MSKSLTIQQIHLDLELDEAERLEKHCNQTRKTETDVIHELIRKLPDYPDSLPTGLEKHHSG' A
#
# COMPACT_ATOMS: atom_id res chain seq x y z
N MET A 1 21.39 -21.25 -3.05
CA MET A 1 20.71 -20.02 -3.51
C MET A 1 20.11 -19.31 -2.30
N SER A 2 20.86 -18.44 -1.66
CA SER A 2 20.42 -17.66 -0.50
C SER A 2 19.54 -16.50 -1.00
N LYS A 3 18.22 -16.60 -0.83
CA LYS A 3 17.33 -15.44 -0.99
C LYS A 3 17.69 -14.44 0.11
N SER A 4 18.35 -13.32 -0.22
CA SER A 4 18.48 -12.22 0.73
C SER A 4 17.11 -11.59 0.90
N LEU A 5 16.48 -11.78 2.05
CA LEU A 5 15.29 -11.04 2.42
C LEU A 5 15.74 -9.63 2.78
N THR A 6 15.71 -8.72 1.81
CA THR A 6 15.88 -7.30 2.09
C THR A 6 14.66 -6.85 2.88
N ILE A 7 14.82 -6.65 4.19
CA ILE A 7 13.78 -6.06 5.03
C ILE A 7 13.84 -4.55 4.81
N GLN A 8 12.78 -3.99 4.23
CA GLN A 8 12.62 -2.55 4.11
C GLN A 8 11.67 -2.08 5.22
N GLN A 9 12.13 -1.14 6.04
CA GLN A 9 11.30 -0.47 7.03
C GLN A 9 10.61 0.72 6.38
N ILE A 10 9.31 0.87 6.62
CA ILE A 10 8.48 1.96 6.11
C ILE A 10 7.89 2.67 7.31
N HIS A 11 7.88 4.01 7.29
CA HIS A 11 7.14 4.83 8.23
C HIS A 11 5.84 5.29 7.55
N LEU A 12 4.73 5.22 8.28
CA LEU A 12 3.42 5.66 7.81
C LEU A 12 2.87 6.67 8.80
N ASP A 13 2.57 7.86 8.30
CA ASP A 13 1.81 8.86 9.05
C ASP A 13 0.32 8.62 8.78
N LEU A 14 -0.47 8.51 9.84
CA LEU A 14 -1.90 8.27 9.80
C LEU A 14 -2.62 9.41 10.51
N GLU A 15 -3.78 9.81 10.00
CA GLU A 15 -4.67 10.68 10.77
C GLU A 15 -5.23 9.93 12.00
N LEU A 16 -5.71 10.68 13.00
CA LEU A 16 -6.17 10.09 14.25
C LEU A 16 -7.31 9.07 14.04
N ASP A 17 -8.27 9.37 13.16
CA ASP A 17 -9.38 8.44 12.88
C ASP A 17 -8.88 7.17 12.17
N GLU A 18 -7.90 7.31 11.28
CA GLU A 18 -7.31 6.19 10.56
C GLU A 18 -6.54 5.27 11.51
N ALA A 19 -5.80 5.85 12.45
CA ALA A 19 -5.10 5.12 13.50
C ALA A 19 -6.08 4.37 14.43
N GLU A 20 -7.15 5.02 14.89
CA GLU A 20 -8.19 4.37 15.70
C GLU A 20 -8.89 3.22 14.93
N ARG A 21 -9.16 3.42 13.64
CA ARG A 21 -9.76 2.40 12.79
C ARG A 21 -8.82 1.21 12.59
N LEU A 22 -7.52 1.46 12.42
CA LEU A 22 -6.50 0.42 12.34
C LEU A 22 -6.43 -0.38 13.65
N GLU A 23 -6.35 0.28 14.80
CA GLU A 23 -6.30 -0.37 16.12
C GLU A 23 -7.55 -1.25 16.35
N LYS A 24 -8.74 -0.72 16.07
CA LYS A 24 -9.99 -1.47 16.19
C LYS A 24 -9.98 -2.73 15.32
N HIS A 25 -9.46 -2.63 14.10
CA HIS A 25 -9.37 -3.78 13.20
C HIS A 25 -8.35 -4.82 13.67
N CYS A 26 -7.20 -4.39 14.21
CA CYS A 26 -6.22 -5.27 14.85
C CYS A 26 -6.86 -6.05 16.00
N ASN A 27 -7.61 -5.36 16.86
CA ASN A 27 -8.34 -5.98 17.98
C ASN A 27 -9.39 -7.01 17.53
N GLN A 28 -10.14 -6.71 16.47
CA GLN A 28 -11.16 -7.62 15.92
C GLN A 28 -10.55 -8.88 15.29
N THR A 29 -9.42 -8.73 14.60
CA THR A 29 -8.76 -9.82 13.87
C THR A 29 -7.74 -10.58 14.73
N ARG A 30 -7.35 -10.02 15.88
CA ARG A 30 -6.24 -10.49 16.74
C ARG A 30 -4.92 -10.59 15.98
N LYS A 31 -4.68 -9.67 15.05
CA LYS A 31 -3.45 -9.57 14.25
C LYS A 31 -2.64 -8.36 14.69
N THR A 32 -1.33 -8.42 14.44
CA THR A 32 -0.44 -7.26 14.60
C THR A 32 -0.75 -6.21 13.55
N GLU A 33 -0.42 -4.95 13.82
CA GLU A 33 -0.57 -3.83 12.89
C GLU A 33 0.12 -4.14 11.56
N THR A 34 1.32 -4.73 11.60
CA THR A 34 2.07 -5.12 10.39
C THR A 34 1.33 -6.16 9.56
N ASP A 35 0.78 -7.21 10.19
CA ASP A 35 0.01 -8.23 9.47
C ASP A 35 -1.27 -7.65 8.86
N VAL A 36 -1.94 -6.75 9.58
CA VAL A 36 -3.12 -6.05 9.08
C VAL A 36 -2.74 -5.16 7.90
N ILE A 37 -1.67 -4.36 7.99
CA ILE A 37 -1.19 -3.52 6.90
C ILE A 37 -0.84 -4.36 5.67
N HIS A 38 -0.13 -5.48 5.84
CA HIS A 38 0.17 -6.39 4.73
C HIS A 38 -1.09 -6.98 4.09
N GLU A 39 -2.10 -7.33 4.89
CA GLU A 39 -3.38 -7.82 4.38
C GLU A 39 -4.13 -6.73 3.60
N LEU A 40 -4.15 -5.50 4.11
CA LEU A 40 -4.77 -4.37 3.43
C LEU A 40 -4.08 -4.07 2.11
N ILE A 41 -2.73 -4.04 2.09
CA ILE A 41 -1.95 -3.86 0.85
C ILE A 41 -2.28 -4.95 -0.16
N ARG A 42 -2.38 -6.22 0.25
CA ARG A 42 -2.75 -7.33 -0.64
C ARG A 42 -4.18 -7.27 -1.18
N LYS A 43 -5.07 -6.55 -0.47
CA LYS A 43 -6.45 -6.33 -0.89
C LYS A 43 -6.59 -5.10 -1.80
N LEU A 44 -5.58 -4.23 -1.84
CA LEU A 44 -5.56 -3.15 -2.83
C LEU A 44 -5.54 -3.78 -4.22
N PRO A 45 -6.23 -3.18 -5.21
CA PRO A 45 -6.10 -3.63 -6.58
C PRO A 45 -4.61 -3.58 -6.96
N ASP A 46 -4.06 -4.70 -7.43
CA ASP A 46 -2.76 -4.73 -8.12
C ASP A 46 -2.84 -3.69 -9.21
N TYR A 47 -2.18 -2.54 -9.07
CA TYR A 47 -2.31 -1.42 -9.99
C TYR A 47 -1.96 -1.88 -11.42
N PRO A 48 -2.93 -2.13 -12.32
CA PRO A 48 -2.63 -2.60 -13.66
C PRO A 48 -2.91 -1.45 -14.63
N ASP A 49 -1.85 -0.88 -15.20
CA ASP A 49 -1.92 -0.21 -16.51
C ASP A 49 -3.02 0.85 -16.73
N SER A 50 -3.44 1.58 -15.67
CA SER A 50 -4.42 2.66 -15.79
C SER A 50 -3.75 4.04 -15.78
N LEU A 51 -2.69 4.20 -16.55
CA LEU A 51 -2.32 5.49 -17.11
C LEU A 51 -2.45 5.39 -18.63
N PRO A 52 -3.55 5.85 -19.24
CA PRO A 52 -3.48 6.30 -20.62
C PRO A 52 -2.75 7.65 -20.58
N THR A 53 -1.42 7.65 -20.43
CA THR A 53 -0.66 8.86 -20.74
C THR A 53 -0.56 8.93 -22.26
N GLY A 54 -1.65 9.39 -22.88
CA GLY A 54 -1.64 9.90 -24.23
C GLY A 54 -0.57 10.97 -24.32
N LEU A 55 0.61 10.56 -24.76
CA LEU A 55 1.65 11.45 -25.23
C LEU A 55 1.26 11.79 -26.67
N GLU A 56 0.15 12.52 -26.82
CA GLU A 56 -0.14 13.26 -28.05
C GLU A 56 0.97 14.29 -28.18
N LYS A 57 2.01 13.90 -28.92
CA LYS A 57 3.01 14.81 -29.43
C LYS A 57 2.28 15.76 -30.35
N HIS A 58 1.93 16.94 -29.84
CA HIS A 58 1.60 18.07 -30.70
C HIS A 58 2.82 18.35 -31.58
N HIS A 59 2.84 17.79 -32.79
CA HIS A 59 3.59 18.38 -33.88
C HIS A 59 2.87 19.68 -34.24
N SER A 60 3.52 20.81 -33.98
CA SER A 60 3.13 22.09 -34.53
C SER A 60 4.38 22.91 -34.78
N GLY A 61 4.53 23.33 -36.04
CA GLY A 61 5.46 24.37 -36.50
C GLY A 61 6.74 23.83 -37.10
#